data_AF-A0A356B9M2-F1
#
_entry.id   AF-A0A356B9M2-F1
#
_cell.length_a   1.000
_cell.length_b   1.000
_cell.length_c   1.000
_cell.angle_alpha   90.00
_cell.angle_beta   90.00
_cell.angle_gamma   90.00
#
_symmetry.space_group_name_H-M   'P 1'
#
loop_
_entity.id
_entity.type
_entity.pdbx_description
1 polymer ?
#
loop_
_entity_poly.entity_id
_entity_poly.type
_entity_poly.pdbx_seq_one_letter_code
_entity_poly.pdbx_strand_id
1 'polypeptide(L)'
;GDKVTEILWWLYQLEQQAEAAGGKVHLLLGNHETMVLYNDLRYINKKYQLVAEKFGVGYSSLFSENSVLGQWLRNKPVLAQINDMLFVHGGLHPDYLALGMSMAEVNEQFRLSLGIPRDKLKEVPVLNFLYGSLGPLWYRGYFRPEQAITEPLLSQLLTTLNVNRIVVGHTSMDGVYSHFAGRVISIDSNIKRGKTGEMMFWQHGKLTRGTISGEKLPMRSLPNTANPAN
;
A
#
# COMPACT_ATOMS: atom_id res chain seq x y z
N GLY A 1 13.99 5.57 -3.59
CA GLY A 1 15.08 5.35 -4.57
C GLY A 1 15.38 6.63 -5.31
N ASP A 2 16.28 6.60 -6.26
CA ASP A 2 16.65 7.75 -7.09
C ASP A 2 15.83 7.84 -8.39
N LYS A 3 14.97 6.86 -8.73
CA LYS A 3 14.12 6.86 -9.94
C LYS A 3 12.60 7.04 -9.69
N VAL A 4 12.23 7.85 -8.69
CA VAL A 4 10.83 8.08 -8.30
C VAL A 4 10.01 8.70 -9.44
N THR A 5 10.48 9.80 -10.03
CA THR A 5 9.76 10.49 -11.10
C THR A 5 9.57 9.63 -12.34
N GLU A 6 10.58 8.84 -12.68
CA GLU A 6 10.59 7.91 -13.80
C GLU A 6 9.54 6.82 -13.60
N ILE A 7 9.44 6.26 -12.39
CA ILE A 7 8.41 5.26 -12.05
C ILE A 7 7.01 5.88 -12.08
N LEU A 8 6.82 7.08 -11.54
CA LEU A 8 5.50 7.72 -11.52
C LEU A 8 4.99 8.04 -12.94
N TRP A 9 5.85 8.57 -13.82
CA TRP A 9 5.48 8.80 -15.21
C TRP A 9 5.22 7.51 -15.98
N TRP A 10 6.03 6.47 -15.72
CA TRP A 10 5.80 5.16 -16.32
C TRP A 10 4.45 4.55 -15.88
N LEU A 11 4.11 4.61 -14.59
CA LEU A 11 2.82 4.14 -14.08
C LEU A 11 1.64 4.97 -14.62
N TYR A 12 1.80 6.29 -14.71
CA TYR A 12 0.81 7.20 -15.31
C TYR A 12 0.50 6.80 -16.77
N GLN A 13 1.54 6.49 -17.55
CA GLN A 13 1.37 6.03 -18.92
C GLN A 13 0.79 4.60 -18.99
N LEU A 14 1.27 3.69 -18.15
CA LEU A 14 0.85 2.30 -18.13
C LEU A 14 -0.65 2.16 -17.79
N GLU A 15 -1.17 3.02 -16.91
CA GLU A 15 -2.59 3.03 -16.59
C GLU A 15 -3.46 3.31 -17.82
N GLN A 16 -3.10 4.30 -18.63
CA GLN A 16 -3.80 4.63 -19.88
C GLN A 16 -3.65 3.50 -20.92
N GLN A 17 -2.46 2.92 -21.03
CA GLN A 17 -2.22 1.79 -21.93
C GLN A 17 -3.04 0.56 -21.54
N ALA A 18 -3.14 0.26 -20.25
CA ALA A 18 -3.93 -0.84 -19.75
C ALA A 18 -5.42 -0.63 -20.08
N GLU A 19 -5.95 0.57 -19.84
CA GLU A 19 -7.34 0.90 -20.17
C GLU A 19 -7.62 0.78 -21.67
N ALA A 20 -6.74 1.29 -22.53
CA ALA A 20 -6.84 1.16 -23.98
C ALA A 20 -6.81 -0.32 -24.46
N ALA A 21 -6.16 -1.20 -23.70
CA ALA A 21 -6.11 -2.65 -23.96
C ALA A 21 -7.27 -3.44 -23.30
N GLY A 22 -8.25 -2.76 -22.67
CA GLY A 22 -9.36 -3.39 -21.96
C GLY A 22 -9.02 -3.93 -20.57
N GLY A 23 -7.84 -3.58 -20.04
CA GLY A 23 -7.39 -3.88 -18.68
C GLY A 23 -7.43 -2.65 -17.76
N LYS A 24 -6.75 -2.74 -16.61
CA LYS A 24 -6.66 -1.63 -15.66
C LYS A 24 -5.41 -1.73 -14.79
N VAL A 25 -4.80 -0.59 -14.49
CA VAL A 25 -3.80 -0.45 -13.42
C VAL A 25 -4.49 0.16 -12.20
N HIS A 26 -4.50 -0.56 -11.09
CA HIS A 26 -4.96 -0.04 -9.80
C HIS A 26 -3.76 0.40 -8.97
N LEU A 27 -3.33 1.66 -9.13
CA LEU A 27 -2.35 2.25 -8.22
C LEU A 27 -3.02 2.58 -6.89
N LEU A 28 -2.53 1.97 -5.80
CA LEU A 28 -2.95 2.29 -4.44
C LEU A 28 -1.93 3.20 -3.76
N LEU A 29 -2.40 4.17 -2.98
CA LEU A 29 -1.52 5.02 -2.18
C LEU A 29 -0.94 4.24 -1.01
N GLY A 30 0.38 4.37 -0.81
CA GLY A 30 1.08 3.91 0.37
C GLY A 30 1.32 5.02 1.39
N ASN A 31 2.01 4.67 2.47
CA ASN A 31 2.39 5.67 3.47
C ASN A 31 3.37 6.70 2.91
N HIS A 32 4.25 6.33 1.97
CA HIS A 32 5.23 7.26 1.41
C HIS A 32 4.61 8.30 0.48
N GLU A 33 3.61 7.93 -0.32
CA GLU A 33 2.89 8.89 -1.16
C GLU A 33 2.18 9.92 -0.29
N THR A 34 1.48 9.48 0.77
CA THR A 34 0.78 10.41 1.67
C THR A 34 1.76 11.27 2.47
N MET A 35 2.86 10.70 2.96
CA MET A 35 3.94 11.44 3.63
C MET A 35 4.47 12.59 2.79
N VAL A 36 4.80 12.34 1.52
CA VAL A 36 5.29 13.40 0.63
C VAL A 36 4.23 14.49 0.43
N LEU A 37 2.96 14.10 0.29
CA LEU A 37 1.86 15.05 0.07
C LEU A 37 1.62 15.97 1.28
N TYR A 38 1.77 15.49 2.52
CA TYR A 38 1.71 16.34 3.74
C TYR A 38 3.08 16.86 4.20
N ASN A 39 4.08 16.85 3.31
CA ASN A 39 5.42 17.42 3.51
C ASN A 39 6.30 16.75 4.59
N ASP A 40 6.08 15.46 4.86
CA ASP A 40 7.01 14.64 5.62
C ASP A 40 8.04 13.99 4.68
N LEU A 41 9.20 14.63 4.61
CA LEU A 41 10.24 14.35 3.62
C LEU A 41 11.39 13.49 4.16
N ARG A 42 11.24 12.86 5.33
CA ARG A 42 12.34 12.18 6.04
C ARG A 42 12.99 11.03 5.24
N TYR A 43 12.31 10.48 4.24
CA TYR A 43 12.77 9.32 3.46
C TYR A 43 13.07 9.61 1.99
N ILE A 44 13.02 10.87 1.55
CA ILE A 44 13.30 11.19 0.14
C ILE A 44 14.79 11.03 -0.16
N ASN A 45 15.11 10.61 -1.40
CA ASN A 45 16.50 10.54 -1.83
C ASN A 45 17.08 11.95 -2.02
N LYS A 46 18.34 12.15 -1.63
CA LYS A 46 19.05 13.45 -1.71
C LYS A 46 19.00 14.10 -3.10
N LYS A 47 18.97 13.30 -4.19
CA LYS A 47 18.78 13.81 -5.56
C LYS A 47 17.59 14.77 -5.64
N TYR A 48 16.48 14.40 -5.01
CA TYR A 48 15.23 15.14 -5.09
C TYR A 48 15.19 16.40 -4.22
N GLN A 49 15.96 16.41 -3.13
CA GLN A 49 16.19 17.65 -2.36
C GLN A 49 16.90 18.69 -3.23
N LEU A 50 17.97 18.28 -3.92
CA LEU A 50 18.73 19.15 -4.83
C LEU A 50 17.90 19.62 -6.03
N VAL A 51 17.03 18.74 -6.57
CA VAL A 51 16.10 19.13 -7.63
C VAL A 51 15.16 20.23 -7.14
N ALA A 52 14.51 20.04 -5.99
CA ALA A 52 13.59 21.02 -5.42
C ALA A 52 14.28 22.37 -5.15
N GLU A 53 15.50 22.33 -4.60
CA GLU A 53 16.35 23.52 -4.39
C GLU A 53 16.63 24.28 -5.69
N LYS A 54 17.00 23.55 -6.77
CA LYS A 54 17.25 24.16 -8.08
C LYS A 54 16.01 24.83 -8.69
N PHE A 55 14.83 24.31 -8.40
CA PHE A 55 13.56 24.92 -8.80
C PHE A 55 13.09 26.04 -7.85
N GLY A 56 13.77 26.24 -6.72
CA GLY A 56 13.35 27.23 -5.70
C GLY A 56 12.03 26.87 -5.02
N VAL A 57 11.66 25.59 -4.96
CA VAL A 57 10.40 25.11 -4.38
C VAL A 57 10.62 24.02 -3.34
N GLY A 58 9.61 23.76 -2.51
CA GLY A 58 9.58 22.57 -1.67
C GLY A 58 9.35 21.30 -2.50
N TYR A 59 9.96 20.17 -2.10
CA TYR A 59 9.80 18.91 -2.85
C TYR A 59 8.33 18.46 -2.93
N SER A 60 7.56 18.62 -1.86
CA SER A 60 6.11 18.31 -1.84
C SER A 60 5.33 19.15 -2.86
N SER A 61 5.77 20.39 -3.15
CA SER A 61 5.12 21.28 -4.13
C SER A 61 5.21 20.75 -5.57
N LEU A 62 6.20 19.89 -5.88
CA LEU A 62 6.28 19.18 -7.17
C LEU A 62 5.11 18.20 -7.37
N PHE A 63 4.44 17.81 -6.27
CA PHE A 63 3.25 16.95 -6.24
C PHE A 63 2.03 17.71 -5.69
N SER A 64 1.98 19.04 -5.88
CA SER A 64 0.83 19.85 -5.50
C SER A 64 -0.43 19.51 -6.32
N GLU A 65 -1.59 20.00 -5.88
CA GLU A 65 -2.84 19.91 -6.65
C GLU A 65 -2.81 20.61 -8.01
N ASN A 66 -1.77 21.41 -8.28
CA ASN A 66 -1.57 22.09 -9.55
C ASN A 66 -0.59 21.36 -10.48
N SER A 67 0.01 20.24 -10.03
CA SER A 67 0.87 19.42 -10.87
C SER A 67 0.15 18.18 -11.40
N VAL A 68 0.51 17.73 -12.61
CA VAL A 68 -0.10 16.55 -13.25
C VAL A 68 -0.02 15.33 -12.34
N LEU A 69 1.17 15.04 -11.79
CA LEU A 69 1.35 13.91 -10.88
C LEU A 69 0.63 14.10 -9.54
N GLY A 70 0.55 15.33 -9.03
CA GLY A 70 -0.16 15.59 -7.78
C GLY A 70 -1.68 15.47 -7.92
N GLN A 71 -2.27 15.88 -9.04
CA GLN A 71 -3.67 15.62 -9.36
C GLN A 71 -3.94 14.14 -9.57
N TRP A 72 -3.07 13.45 -10.32
CA TRP A 72 -3.19 12.02 -10.57
C TRP A 72 -3.12 11.19 -9.28
N LEU A 73 -2.16 11.48 -8.38
CA LEU A 73 -2.03 10.79 -7.09
C LEU A 73 -3.24 11.03 -6.18
N ARG A 74 -3.81 12.24 -6.17
CA ARG A 74 -5.01 12.55 -5.36
C ARG A 74 -6.27 11.81 -5.81
N ASN A 75 -6.27 11.24 -7.02
CA ASN A 75 -7.36 10.40 -7.52
C ASN A 75 -7.15 8.90 -7.26
N LYS A 76 -6.09 8.51 -6.54
CA LYS A 76 -5.81 7.10 -6.26
C LYS A 76 -6.41 6.62 -4.95
N PRO A 77 -7.04 5.43 -4.93
CA PRO A 77 -7.58 4.87 -3.70
C PRO A 77 -6.48 4.34 -2.78
N VAL A 78 -6.83 4.11 -1.52
CA VAL A 78 -6.01 3.36 -0.55
C VAL A 78 -6.45 1.90 -0.47
N LEU A 79 -7.73 1.63 -0.70
CA LEU A 79 -8.35 0.32 -0.67
C LEU A 79 -8.93 -0.03 -2.04
N ALA A 80 -8.68 -1.24 -2.51
CA ALA A 80 -9.37 -1.79 -3.68
C ALA A 80 -9.74 -3.25 -3.43
N GLN A 81 -10.93 -3.64 -3.86
CA GLN A 81 -11.34 -5.04 -3.89
C GLN A 81 -11.45 -5.49 -5.36
N ILE A 82 -10.80 -6.61 -5.66
CA ILE A 82 -10.88 -7.28 -6.96
C ILE A 82 -11.21 -8.73 -6.66
N ASN A 83 -12.34 -9.22 -7.18
CA ASN A 83 -12.90 -10.51 -6.82
C ASN A 83 -13.09 -10.64 -5.29
N ASP A 84 -12.58 -11.72 -4.71
CA ASP A 84 -12.57 -12.06 -3.29
C ASP A 84 -11.29 -11.57 -2.58
N MET A 85 -10.53 -10.65 -3.17
CA MET A 85 -9.26 -10.14 -2.62
C MET A 85 -9.34 -8.64 -2.35
N LEU A 86 -8.99 -8.24 -1.13
CA LEU A 86 -8.77 -6.86 -0.73
C LEU A 86 -7.28 -6.50 -0.88
N PHE A 87 -6.99 -5.35 -1.47
CA PHE A 87 -5.65 -4.80 -1.64
C PHE A 87 -5.51 -3.52 -0.81
N VAL A 88 -4.44 -3.43 -0.03
CA VAL A 88 -4.13 -2.28 0.84
C VAL A 88 -2.63 -2.22 1.09
N HIS A 89 -2.06 -1.03 1.33
CA HIS A 89 -0.62 -0.89 1.49
C HIS A 89 -0.05 -1.62 2.72
N GLY A 90 -0.54 -1.30 3.92
CA GLY A 90 -0.06 -1.89 5.18
C GLY A 90 -0.87 -3.12 5.61
N GLY A 91 -2.18 -2.92 5.76
CA GLY A 91 -3.11 -3.94 6.25
C GLY A 91 -4.30 -3.29 6.96
N LEU A 92 -5.31 -4.07 7.32
CA LEU A 92 -6.43 -3.61 8.12
C LEU A 92 -6.39 -4.23 9.52
N HIS A 93 -6.23 -3.38 10.53
CA HIS A 93 -6.45 -3.78 11.92
C HIS A 93 -7.96 -3.97 12.18
N PRO A 94 -8.40 -4.90 13.05
CA PRO A 94 -9.82 -5.12 13.34
C PRO A 94 -10.62 -3.87 13.75
N ASP A 95 -9.98 -2.91 14.43
CA ASP A 95 -10.60 -1.61 14.78
C ASP A 95 -11.10 -0.83 13.56
N TYR A 96 -10.60 -1.14 12.36
CA TYR A 96 -11.13 -0.62 11.10
C TYR A 96 -12.65 -0.83 10.99
N LEU A 97 -13.16 -1.98 11.47
CA LEU A 97 -14.59 -2.29 11.43
C LEU A 97 -15.42 -1.36 12.30
N ALA A 98 -14.84 -0.83 13.39
CA ALA A 98 -15.52 0.11 14.29
C ALA A 98 -15.78 1.48 13.64
N LEU A 99 -15.13 1.77 12.51
CA LEU A 99 -15.42 2.99 11.73
C LEU A 99 -16.82 2.97 11.12
N GLY A 100 -17.41 1.80 10.89
CA GLY A 100 -18.72 1.66 10.24
C GLY A 100 -18.76 2.21 8.81
N MET A 101 -17.60 2.43 8.18
CA MET A 101 -17.48 3.00 6.84
C MET A 101 -17.25 1.91 5.79
N SER A 102 -17.87 2.09 4.62
CA SER A 102 -17.53 1.36 3.40
C SER A 102 -16.11 1.71 2.92
N MET A 103 -15.54 0.85 2.06
CA MET A 103 -14.24 1.15 1.43
C MET A 103 -14.27 2.45 0.61
N ALA A 104 -15.42 2.78 0.00
CA ALA A 104 -15.59 4.01 -0.77
C ALA A 104 -15.51 5.23 0.14
N GLU A 105 -16.16 5.20 1.30
CA GLU A 105 -16.09 6.28 2.29
C GLU A 105 -14.69 6.42 2.88
N VAL A 106 -13.97 5.31 3.13
CA VAL A 106 -12.58 5.40 3.58
C VAL A 106 -11.68 6.01 2.50
N ASN A 107 -11.82 5.59 1.24
CA ASN A 107 -11.11 6.20 0.11
C ASN A 107 -11.46 7.70 -0.04
N GLU A 108 -12.70 8.09 0.23
CA GLU A 108 -13.15 9.49 0.27
C GLU A 108 -12.43 10.28 1.37
N GLN A 109 -12.37 9.74 2.59
CA GLN A 109 -11.67 10.37 3.71
C GLN A 109 -10.20 10.62 3.37
N PHE A 110 -9.53 9.67 2.73
CA PHE A 110 -8.18 9.89 2.22
C PHE A 110 -8.16 11.00 1.17
N ARG A 111 -8.98 10.92 0.11
CA ARG A 111 -8.99 11.92 -0.97
C ARG A 111 -9.15 13.35 -0.46
N LEU A 112 -10.08 13.58 0.48
CA LEU A 112 -10.35 14.89 1.06
C LEU A 112 -9.26 15.39 2.01
N SER A 113 -8.42 14.49 2.55
CA SER A 113 -7.41 14.84 3.55
C SER A 113 -5.97 14.81 3.04
N LEU A 114 -5.72 14.39 1.80
CA LEU A 114 -4.40 14.38 1.19
C LEU A 114 -3.79 15.79 1.11
N GLY A 115 -2.65 15.95 1.79
CA GLY A 115 -1.92 17.22 1.85
C GLY A 115 -2.20 18.04 3.11
N ILE A 116 -3.19 17.66 3.92
CA ILE A 116 -3.39 18.26 5.24
C ILE A 116 -2.20 17.89 6.14
N PRO A 117 -1.57 18.86 6.85
CA PRO A 117 -0.47 18.60 7.77
C PRO A 117 -0.79 17.52 8.82
N ARG A 118 0.20 16.69 9.17
CA ARG A 118 -0.01 15.50 10.01
C ARG A 118 -0.57 15.82 11.40
N ASP A 119 -0.23 16.96 11.99
CA ASP A 119 -0.76 17.48 13.25
C ASP A 119 -2.26 17.76 13.15
N LYS A 120 -2.71 18.39 12.05
CA LYS A 120 -4.14 18.63 11.78
C LYS A 120 -4.93 17.34 11.53
N LEU A 121 -4.31 16.36 10.88
CA LEU A 121 -4.92 15.03 10.77
C LEU A 121 -5.12 14.35 12.15
N LYS A 122 -4.29 14.65 13.16
CA LYS A 122 -4.45 14.07 14.52
C LYS A 122 -5.65 14.65 15.26
N GLU A 123 -6.03 15.89 14.95
CA GLU A 123 -7.16 16.57 15.60
C GLU A 123 -8.51 15.93 15.23
N VAL A 124 -8.59 15.25 14.08
CA VAL A 124 -9.80 14.56 13.61
C VAL A 124 -9.70 13.06 13.94
N PRO A 125 -10.55 12.50 14.83
CA PRO A 125 -10.40 11.12 15.33
C PRO A 125 -10.30 10.05 14.23
N VAL A 126 -11.17 10.13 13.22
CA VAL A 126 -11.16 9.16 12.09
C VAL A 126 -9.86 9.26 11.29
N LEU A 127 -9.38 10.47 10.98
CA LEU A 127 -8.13 10.66 10.24
C LEU A 127 -6.92 10.27 11.09
N ASN A 128 -6.98 10.49 12.40
CA ASN A 128 -5.92 10.06 13.30
C ASN A 128 -5.75 8.53 13.28
N PHE A 129 -6.85 7.77 13.23
CA PHE A 129 -6.82 6.32 13.03
C PHE A 129 -6.29 5.96 11.64
N LEU A 130 -6.87 6.52 10.57
CA LEU A 130 -6.52 6.17 9.18
C LEU A 130 -5.04 6.43 8.85
N TYR A 131 -4.46 7.50 9.40
CA TYR A 131 -3.02 7.85 9.27
C TYR A 131 -2.17 7.37 10.47
N GLY A 132 -2.75 6.60 11.38
CA GLY A 132 -2.11 6.04 12.57
C GLY A 132 -1.45 4.70 12.31
N SER A 133 -0.75 4.15 13.31
CA SER A 133 -0.04 2.86 13.19
C SER A 133 -0.95 1.67 12.96
N LEU A 134 -2.21 1.75 13.39
CA LEU A 134 -3.25 0.76 13.14
C LEU A 134 -4.02 1.01 11.83
N GLY A 135 -3.75 2.13 11.17
CA GLY A 135 -4.43 2.54 9.95
C GLY A 135 -3.99 1.76 8.71
N PRO A 136 -4.77 1.85 7.61
CA PRO A 136 -4.56 1.09 6.38
C PRO A 136 -3.14 1.19 5.78
N LEU A 137 -2.48 2.33 5.96
CA LEU A 137 -1.18 2.63 5.36
C LEU A 137 0.01 2.14 6.20
N TRP A 138 -0.20 1.81 7.47
CA TRP A 138 0.90 1.58 8.43
C TRP A 138 0.81 0.28 9.21
N TYR A 139 -0.36 -0.38 9.24
CA TYR A 139 -0.53 -1.58 10.04
C TYR A 139 0.44 -2.70 9.63
N ARG A 140 1.08 -3.34 10.62
CA ARG A 140 2.07 -4.41 10.43
C ARG A 140 1.77 -5.69 11.22
N GLY A 141 0.66 -5.74 11.95
CA GLY A 141 0.36 -6.83 12.88
C GLY A 141 0.08 -8.19 12.20
N TYR A 142 0.09 -8.28 10.87
CA TYR A 142 0.14 -9.57 10.18
C TYR A 142 1.50 -10.26 10.29
N PHE A 143 2.57 -9.49 10.54
CA PHE A 143 3.96 -9.97 10.43
C PHE A 143 4.82 -9.60 11.63
N ARG A 144 4.29 -8.79 12.54
CA ARG A 144 5.02 -8.25 13.69
C ARG A 144 4.27 -8.54 14.98
N PRO A 145 4.99 -8.78 16.10
CA PRO A 145 4.37 -9.07 17.38
C PRO A 145 3.62 -7.86 17.95
N GLU A 146 4.06 -6.63 17.63
CA GLU A 146 3.37 -5.44 18.08
C GLU A 146 1.99 -5.35 17.39
N GLN A 147 0.92 -5.38 18.19
CA GLN A 147 -0.47 -5.31 17.69
C GLN A 147 -0.79 -6.46 16.71
N ALA A 148 -0.22 -7.64 16.96
CA ALA A 148 -0.41 -8.83 16.14
C ALA A 148 -1.88 -9.20 15.98
N ILE A 149 -2.30 -9.54 14.76
CA ILE A 149 -3.64 -10.07 14.52
C ILE A 149 -3.75 -11.50 15.04
N THR A 150 -4.89 -11.85 15.62
CA THR A 150 -5.21 -13.23 15.99
C THR A 150 -6.07 -13.90 14.92
N GLU A 151 -6.04 -15.22 14.86
CA GLU A 151 -6.85 -16.03 13.94
C GLU A 151 -8.36 -15.72 14.01
N PRO A 152 -9.00 -15.58 15.19
CA PRO A 152 -10.40 -15.18 15.29
C PRO A 152 -10.66 -13.78 14.74
N LEU A 153 -9.80 -12.81 15.05
CA LEU A 153 -9.96 -11.42 14.59
C LEU A 153 -9.77 -11.30 13.07
N LEU A 154 -8.80 -12.03 12.50
CA LEU A 154 -8.64 -12.09 11.05
C LEU A 154 -9.87 -12.73 10.38
N SER A 155 -10.40 -13.80 10.96
CA SER A 155 -11.59 -14.49 10.43
C SER A 155 -12.83 -13.59 10.47
N GLN A 156 -13.02 -12.86 11.57
CA GLN A 156 -14.08 -11.85 11.68
C GLN A 156 -13.91 -10.76 10.63
N LEU A 157 -12.70 -10.20 10.50
CA LEU A 157 -12.39 -9.15 9.53
C LEU A 157 -12.73 -9.56 8.09
N LEU A 158 -12.25 -10.73 7.65
CA LEU A 158 -12.51 -11.27 6.32
C LEU A 158 -14.00 -11.51 6.08
N THR A 159 -14.70 -12.07 7.06
CA THR A 159 -16.14 -12.35 6.99
C THR A 159 -16.94 -11.07 6.86
N THR A 160 -16.66 -10.06 7.69
CA THR A 160 -17.36 -8.77 7.66
C THR A 160 -17.11 -8.01 6.36
N LEU A 161 -15.90 -8.12 5.80
CA LEU A 161 -15.54 -7.51 4.52
C LEU A 161 -15.98 -8.33 3.30
N ASN A 162 -16.50 -9.54 3.49
CA ASN A 162 -16.86 -10.49 2.43
C ASN A 162 -15.71 -10.71 1.42
N VAL A 163 -14.51 -10.97 1.94
CA VAL A 163 -13.32 -11.31 1.14
C VAL A 163 -12.64 -12.56 1.71
N ASN A 164 -11.95 -13.30 0.84
CA ASN A 164 -11.20 -14.49 1.25
C ASN A 164 -9.76 -14.15 1.63
N ARG A 165 -9.26 -12.98 1.21
CA ARG A 165 -7.83 -12.66 1.28
C ARG A 165 -7.55 -11.17 1.34
N ILE A 166 -6.52 -10.82 2.09
CA ILE A 166 -5.94 -9.47 2.11
C ILE A 166 -4.53 -9.53 1.53
N VAL A 167 -4.25 -8.68 0.54
CA VAL A 167 -2.96 -8.57 -0.14
C VAL A 167 -2.30 -7.25 0.27
N VAL A 168 -1.09 -7.33 0.81
CA VAL A 168 -0.40 -6.19 1.42
C VAL A 168 1.05 -6.03 1.00
N GLY A 169 1.53 -4.79 1.02
CA GLY A 169 2.94 -4.43 0.88
C GLY A 169 3.55 -4.06 2.23
N HIS A 170 4.23 -2.91 2.28
CA HIS A 170 4.74 -2.18 3.46
C HIS A 170 5.78 -2.88 4.34
N THR A 171 5.57 -4.15 4.69
CA THR A 171 6.49 -5.00 5.44
C THR A 171 7.27 -5.87 4.47
N SER A 172 8.47 -5.41 4.15
CA SER A 172 9.31 -6.04 3.15
C SER A 172 9.78 -7.42 3.58
N MET A 173 9.62 -8.38 2.67
CA MET A 173 10.07 -9.76 2.75
C MET A 173 11.12 -10.01 1.66
N ASP A 174 11.79 -11.16 1.67
CA ASP A 174 12.67 -11.59 0.57
C ASP A 174 11.90 -12.22 -0.62
N GLY A 175 10.58 -12.04 -0.65
CA GLY A 175 9.74 -12.18 -1.83
C GLY A 175 8.26 -12.29 -1.51
N VAL A 176 7.50 -12.95 -2.38
CA VAL A 176 6.04 -13.08 -2.24
C VAL A 176 5.70 -14.32 -1.41
N TYR A 177 4.87 -14.13 -0.38
CA TYR A 177 4.51 -15.18 0.58
C TYR A 177 3.01 -15.20 0.89
N SER A 178 2.54 -16.42 1.13
CA SER A 178 1.25 -16.76 1.69
C SER A 178 1.35 -16.99 3.18
N HIS A 179 0.44 -16.40 3.94
CA HIS A 179 0.35 -16.44 5.40
C HIS A 179 -1.07 -16.83 5.81
N PHE A 180 -1.28 -17.27 7.05
CA PHE A 180 -2.62 -17.60 7.59
C PHE A 180 -3.42 -18.55 6.69
N ALA A 181 -2.78 -19.62 6.20
CA ALA A 181 -3.37 -20.55 5.23
C ALA A 181 -3.88 -19.87 3.95
N GLY A 182 -3.21 -18.80 3.51
CA GLY A 182 -3.58 -18.02 2.32
C GLY A 182 -4.48 -16.83 2.60
N ARG A 183 -4.95 -16.61 3.83
CA ARG A 183 -5.82 -15.45 4.08
C ARG A 183 -5.09 -14.10 4.01
N VAL A 184 -3.76 -14.09 4.12
CA VAL A 184 -2.94 -12.89 3.90
C VAL A 184 -1.81 -13.18 2.92
N ILE A 185 -1.55 -12.27 1.98
CA ILE A 185 -0.42 -12.35 1.06
C ILE A 185 0.45 -11.10 1.20
N SER A 186 1.75 -11.29 1.42
CA SER A 186 2.72 -10.19 1.38
C SER A 186 3.37 -10.12 -0.01
N ILE A 187 3.29 -8.94 -0.65
CA ILE A 187 3.84 -8.68 -1.98
C ILE A 187 4.98 -7.65 -2.01
N ASP A 188 5.35 -7.05 -0.89
CA ASP A 188 6.59 -6.26 -0.80
C ASP A 188 7.80 -7.21 -0.77
N SER A 189 8.28 -7.57 -1.96
CA SER A 189 9.45 -8.42 -2.18
C SER A 189 10.79 -7.67 -2.07
N ASN A 190 10.82 -6.53 -1.37
CA ASN A 190 12.02 -5.74 -1.12
C ASN A 190 12.69 -5.16 -2.39
N ILE A 191 11.89 -4.86 -3.41
CA ILE A 191 12.32 -4.18 -4.66
C ILE A 191 13.09 -2.90 -4.36
N LYS A 192 12.79 -2.23 -3.23
CA LYS A 192 13.48 -1.02 -2.76
C LYS A 192 15.01 -1.16 -2.63
N ARG A 193 15.55 -2.38 -2.49
CA ARG A 193 17.00 -2.63 -2.47
C ARG A 193 17.64 -2.64 -3.86
N GLY A 194 16.84 -2.65 -4.94
CA GLY A 194 17.31 -2.58 -6.33
C GLY A 194 18.09 -3.82 -6.80
N LYS A 195 17.95 -4.96 -6.11
CA LYS A 195 18.68 -6.20 -6.45
C LYS A 195 17.80 -7.28 -7.08
N THR A 196 16.58 -7.44 -6.56
CA THR A 196 15.64 -8.48 -6.98
C THR A 196 14.20 -8.01 -6.73
N GLY A 197 13.23 -8.75 -7.24
CA GLY A 197 11.81 -8.54 -7.04
C GLY A 197 11.01 -9.77 -7.43
N GLU A 198 9.84 -9.92 -6.82
CA GLU A 198 8.86 -10.92 -7.19
C GLU A 198 7.48 -10.29 -7.31
N MET A 199 6.62 -10.89 -8.12
CA MET A 199 5.24 -10.44 -8.33
C MET A 199 4.26 -11.57 -8.02
N MET A 200 3.10 -11.24 -7.47
CA MET A 200 1.99 -12.20 -7.33
C MET A 200 1.19 -12.23 -8.63
N PHE A 201 0.85 -13.43 -9.10
CA PHE A 201 -0.10 -13.66 -10.18
C PHE A 201 -1.32 -14.39 -9.64
N TRP A 202 -2.50 -13.92 -10.04
CA TRP A 202 -3.76 -14.63 -9.85
C TRP A 202 -4.36 -14.94 -11.22
N GLN A 203 -4.69 -16.21 -11.48
CA GLN A 203 -5.31 -16.62 -12.73
C GLN A 203 -6.23 -17.82 -12.47
N HIS A 204 -7.52 -17.68 -12.79
CA HIS A 204 -8.54 -18.73 -12.60
C HIS A 204 -8.52 -19.35 -11.19
N GLY A 205 -8.44 -18.51 -10.15
CA GLY A 205 -8.41 -18.95 -8.76
C GLY A 205 -7.05 -19.48 -8.27
N LYS A 206 -6.04 -19.58 -9.14
CA LYS A 206 -4.70 -20.05 -8.77
C LYS A 206 -3.74 -18.89 -8.53
N LEU A 207 -3.03 -18.94 -7.40
CA LEU A 207 -1.95 -18.03 -7.07
C LEU A 207 -0.58 -18.62 -7.41
N THR A 208 0.26 -17.80 -8.02
CA THR A 208 1.69 -18.10 -8.29
C THR A 208 2.53 -16.85 -8.04
N ARG A 209 3.85 -17.02 -7.94
CA ARG A 209 4.81 -15.91 -7.89
C ARG A 209 5.66 -15.88 -9.16
N GLY A 210 5.93 -14.70 -9.67
CA GLY A 210 6.91 -14.49 -10.75
C GLY A 210 8.25 -14.02 -10.21
N THR A 211 9.34 -14.56 -10.73
CA THR A 211 10.71 -14.14 -10.41
C THR A 211 11.23 -13.11 -11.42
N ILE A 212 12.37 -12.50 -11.13
CA ILE A 212 13.06 -11.58 -12.05
C ILE A 212 13.53 -12.25 -13.35
N SER A 213 13.71 -13.58 -13.36
CA SER A 213 14.02 -14.35 -14.56
C SER A 213 12.79 -14.65 -15.43
N GLY A 214 11.58 -14.27 -14.98
CA GLY A 214 10.33 -14.52 -15.69
C GLY A 214 9.67 -15.86 -15.39
N GLU A 215 10.24 -16.67 -14.50
CA GLU A 215 9.66 -17.96 -14.10
C GLU A 215 8.42 -17.75 -13.24
N LYS A 216 7.38 -18.56 -13.47
CA LYS A 216 6.20 -18.65 -12.60
C LYS A 216 6.32 -19.86 -11.69
N LEU A 217 6.44 -19.62 -10.40
CA LEU A 217 6.64 -20.63 -9.36
C LEU A 217 5.43 -20.69 -8.41
N PRO A 218 5.23 -21.81 -7.69
CA PRO A 218 4.25 -21.89 -6.63
C PRO A 218 4.47 -20.82 -5.55
N MET A 219 3.37 -20.40 -4.90
CA MET A 219 3.44 -19.52 -3.73
C MET A 219 4.28 -20.16 -2.63
N ARG A 220 5.14 -19.36 -1.98
CA ARG A 220 5.79 -19.77 -0.74
C ARG A 220 4.84 -19.56 0.43
N SER A 221 4.88 -20.45 1.40
CA SER A 221 4.14 -20.28 2.66
C SER A 221 5.12 -20.09 3.80
N LEU A 222 4.90 -19.07 4.63
CA LEU A 222 5.60 -18.96 5.92
C LEU A 222 4.64 -19.42 7.03
N PRO A 223 5.14 -20.14 8.04
CA PRO A 223 4.39 -20.34 9.27
C PRO A 223 4.01 -18.98 9.84
N ASN A 224 2.85 -18.88 10.49
CA ASN A 224 2.47 -17.68 11.23
C ASN A 224 3.47 -17.48 12.37
N THR A 225 4.52 -16.69 12.17
CA THR A 225 5.49 -16.38 13.25
C THR A 225 4.91 -15.31 14.15
N ALA A 226 3.89 -15.67 14.92
CA ALA A 226 3.61 -15.00 16.18
C ALA A 226 4.38 -15.74 17.30
N ASN A 227 5.71 -15.82 17.18
CA ASN A 227 6.58 -16.02 18.35
C ASN A 227 8.05 -15.66 18.06
N PRO A 228 8.51 -14.42 18.31
CA PRO A 228 9.92 -14.17 18.55
C PRO A 228 10.18 -14.37 20.05
N ALA A 229 10.27 -15.62 20.49
CA ALA A 229 10.80 -15.99 21.80
C ALA A 229 11.31 -17.44 21.77
N ASN A 230 12.57 -17.58 21.37
CA ASN A 230 13.58 -18.41 22.03
C ASN A 230 14.88 -17.62 22.01
#